data_AF-A0A946PX92-F1
#
_entry.id   AF-A0A946PX92-F1
#
_cell.length_a   1.000
_cell.length_b   1.000
_cell.length_c   1.000
_cell.angle_alpha   90.00
_cell.angle_beta   90.00
_cell.angle_gamma   90.00
#
_symmetry.space_group_name_H-M   'P 1'
#
loop_
_entity.id
_entity.type
_entity.pdbx_description
1 polymer ?
#
loop_
_entity_poly.entity_id
_entity_poly.type
_entity_poly.pdbx_seq_one_letter_code
_entity_poly.pdbx_strand_id
1 'polypeptide(L)' 'MDEKNIIPRIGTFFLVVGVGFIILFVVSDLAQTVYFDYLFIGLLFAGFGIFLRRKADPPPPSGRFATWRKMRKKEKKNKD' A
#
# COMPACT_ATOMS: atom_id res chain seq x y z
N MET A 1 -19.17 -4.15 8.12
CA MET A 1 -17.92 -3.62 7.53
C MET A 1 -16.79 -4.30 8.27
N ASP A 2 -16.07 -5.23 7.66
CA ASP A 2 -14.95 -5.91 8.34
C ASP A 2 -13.89 -4.88 8.72
N GLU A 3 -13.71 -4.64 10.02
CA GLU A 3 -12.75 -3.66 10.56
C GLU A 3 -11.32 -3.89 10.04
N LYS A 4 -10.99 -5.15 9.74
CA LYS A 4 -9.72 -5.57 9.12
C LYS A 4 -9.42 -4.90 7.77
N ASN A 5 -10.45 -4.50 7.03
CA ASN A 5 -10.30 -3.87 5.72
C ASN A 5 -10.25 -2.33 5.78
N ILE A 6 -10.52 -1.73 6.94
CA ILE A 6 -10.58 -0.27 7.09
C ILE A 6 -9.17 0.33 7.22
N ILE A 7 -8.30 -0.31 8.00
CA ILE A 7 -6.93 0.19 8.26
C ILE A 7 -6.12 0.34 6.96
N PRO A 8 -6.10 -0.65 6.03
CA PRO A 8 -5.36 -0.50 4.77
C PRO A 8 -5.93 0.60 3.87
N ARG A 9 -7.26 0.80 3.88
CA ARG A 9 -7.94 1.84 3.09
C ARG A 9 -7.60 3.23 3.61
N ILE A 10 -7.57 3.40 4.93
CA ILE A 10 -7.08 4.63 5.57
C ILE A 10 -5.63 4.87 5.17
N GLY A 11 -4.78 3.83 5.18
CA GLY A 11 -3.41 3.92 4.68
C GLY A 11 -3.32 4.41 3.23
N THR A 12 -4.17 3.91 2.33
CA THR A 12 -4.25 4.38 0.95
C THR A 12 -4.67 5.85 0.86
N PHE A 13 -5.63 6.29 1.68
CA PHE A 13 -6.03 7.71 1.73
C PHE A 13 -4.84 8.61 2.10
N PHE A 14 -4.12 8.31 3.19
CA PHE A 14 -2.94 9.06 3.61
C PHE A 14 -1.84 9.07 2.54
N LEU A 15 -1.66 7.96 1.82
CA LEU A 15 -0.70 7.87 0.73
C LEU A 15 -1.08 8.82 -0.42
N VAL A 16 -2.34 8.84 -0.84
CA VAL A 16 -2.82 9.75 -1.90
C VAL A 16 -2.65 11.22 -1.49
N VAL A 17 -3.01 11.57 -0.25
CA VAL A 17 -2.81 12.93 0.28
C VAL A 17 -1.32 13.30 0.30
N GLY A 18 -0.45 12.39 0.78
CA GLY A 18 1.00 12.62 0.80
C GLY A 18 1.59 12.85 -0.59
N VAL A 19 1.17 12.07 -1.59
CA VAL A 19 1.55 12.28 -3.00
C VAL A 19 1.07 13.64 -3.50
N GLY A 20 -0.16 14.06 -3.15
CA GLY A 20 -0.69 15.38 -3.50
C GLY A 20 0.19 16.53 -2.97
N PHE A 21 0.66 16.43 -1.73
CA PHE A 21 1.58 17.42 -1.14
C PHE A 21 2.95 17.43 -1.83
N ILE A 22 3.48 16.26 -2.22
CA ILE A 22 4.73 16.20 -3.00
C ILE A 22 4.55 16.87 -4.37
N ILE A 23 3.39 16.69 -5.02
CA ILE A 23 3.08 17.39 -6.27
C ILE A 23 3.01 18.91 -6.04
N LEU A 24 2.37 19.37 -4.96
CA LEU A 24 2.34 20.79 -4.59
C LEU A 24 3.74 21.37 -4.36
N PHE A 25 4.64 20.60 -3.73
CA PHE A 25 6.04 20.99 -3.59
C PHE A 25 6.71 21.19 -4.96
N VAL A 26 6.55 20.24 -5.89
CA VAL A 26 7.10 20.36 -7.25
C VAL A 26 6.55 21.59 -7.96
N VAL A 27 5.24 21.85 -7.85
CA VAL A 27 4.63 23.05 -8.42
C VAL A 27 5.19 24.32 -7.79
N SER A 28 5.44 24.32 -6.48
CA SER A 28 6.02 25.46 -5.77
C SER A 28 7.45 25.79 -6.22
N ASP A 29 8.26 24.75 -6.47
CA ASP A 29 9.61 24.87 -6.99
C ASP A 29 9.61 25.44 -8.42
N LEU A 30 8.70 24.96 -9.27
CA LEU A 30 8.48 25.50 -10.61
C LEU A 30 8.05 26.97 -10.61
N ALA A 31 7.31 27.40 -9.57
CA ALA A 31 6.89 28.79 -9.38
C ALA A 31 8.00 29.69 -8.79
N GLN A 32 9.22 29.17 -8.57
CA GLN A 32 10.33 29.88 -7.90
C GLN A 32 10.00 30.29 -6.45
N THR A 33 9.01 29.65 -5.83
CA THR A 33 8.60 29.87 -4.43
C THR A 33 8.68 28.54 -3.70
N VAL A 34 9.88 28.18 -3.23
CA VAL A 34 10.12 26.84 -2.68
C VAL A 34 9.50 26.71 -1.29
N TYR A 35 8.41 25.94 -1.19
CA TYR A 35 7.75 25.63 0.08
C TYR A 35 8.12 24.23 0.56
N PHE A 36 9.20 24.12 1.33
CA PHE A 36 9.67 22.85 1.89
C PHE A 36 8.65 22.18 2.82
N ASP A 37 7.74 22.94 3.42
CA ASP A 37 6.68 22.40 4.27
C ASP A 37 5.84 21.36 3.54
N TYR A 38 5.54 21.59 2.25
CA TYR A 38 4.79 20.63 1.44
C TYR A 38 5.56 19.31 1.23
N LEU A 39 6.88 19.38 1.10
CA LEU A 39 7.71 18.18 0.99
C LEU A 39 7.67 17.37 2.27
N PHE A 40 7.92 18.00 3.42
CA PHE A 40 7.97 17.29 4.71
C PHE A 40 6.60 16.76 5.14
N ILE A 41 5.53 17.54 4.95
CA ILE A 41 4.16 17.08 5.18
C ILE A 41 3.84 15.91 4.23
N GLY A 42 4.18 16.04 2.95
CA GLY A 42 3.97 14.97 1.96
C GLY A 42 4.67 13.67 2.33
N LEU A 43 5.94 13.73 2.73
CA LEU A 43 6.72 12.57 3.17
C LEU A 43 6.15 11.94 4.45
N LEU A 44 5.72 12.75 5.42
CA LEU A 44 5.10 12.26 6.65
C LEU A 44 3.80 11.52 6.36
N PHE A 45 2.92 12.11 5.56
CA PHE A 45 1.64 11.49 5.18
C PHE A 45 1.85 10.23 4.33
N ALA A 46 2.76 10.26 3.36
CA ALA A 46 3.07 9.10 2.53
C ALA A 46 3.69 7.95 3.34
N GLY A 47 4.65 8.26 4.22
CA GLY A 47 5.27 7.28 5.11
C GLY A 47 4.27 6.64 6.07
N PHE A 48 3.41 7.45 6.68
CA PHE A 48 2.33 6.98 7.54
C PHE A 48 1.31 6.12 6.79
N GLY A 49 0.92 6.53 5.58
CA GLY A 49 0.02 5.77 4.72
C GLY A 49 0.58 4.40 4.34
N ILE A 50 1.87 4.33 3.99
CA ILE A 50 2.59 3.07 3.72
C ILE A 50 2.61 2.19 4.96
N PHE A 51 2.91 2.76 6.13
CA PHE A 51 2.96 2.03 7.39
C PHE A 51 1.61 1.37 7.72
N LEU A 52 0.50 2.10 7.56
CA LEU A 52 -0.84 1.55 7.78
C LEU A 52 -1.23 0.50 6.73
N ARG A 53 -0.87 0.73 5.45
CA ARG A 53 -1.16 -0.21 4.36
C ARG A 53 -0.43 -1.53 4.51
N ARG A 54 0.75 -1.55 5.13
CA ARG A 54 1.52 -2.77 5.39
C ARG A 54 0.82 -3.77 6.30
N LYS A 55 -0.20 -3.35 7.06
CA LYS A 55 -1.01 -4.24 7.91
C LYS A 55 -2.14 -4.94 7.16
N ALA A 56 -2.23 -4.78 5.83
CA ALA A 56 -3.24 -5.47 5.04
C ALA A 56 -3.01 -6.98 5.05
N ASP A 57 -4.06 -7.75 5.38
CA ASP A 57 -4.03 -9.19 5.22
C ASP A 57 -3.79 -9.56 3.75
N PRO A 58 -2.98 -10.60 3.47
CA PRO A 58 -2.74 -11.04 2.10
C PRO A 58 -4.07 -11.39 1.43
N PRO A 59 -4.26 -11.01 0.15
CA PRO A 59 -5.51 -11.26 -0.54
C PRO A 59 -5.84 -12.76 -0.51
N PRO A 60 -7.12 -13.13 -0.35
CA PRO A 60 -7.51 -14.53 -0.35
C PRO A 60 -6.99 -15.18 -1.64
N PRO A 61 -6.40 -16.38 -1.55
CA PRO A 61 -5.73 -17.00 -2.68
C PRO A 61 -6.72 -17.11 -3.84
N SER A 62 -6.39 -16.48 -4.97
CA SER A 62 -7.23 -16.55 -6.16
C SER A 62 -7.39 -18.02 -6.58
N GLY A 63 -8.64 -18.46 -6.77
CA GLY A 63 -8.98 -19.83 -7.13
C GLY A 63 -8.36 -20.31 -8.44
N ARG A 64 -7.77 -19.39 -9.23
CA ARG A 64 -7.14 -19.62 -10.53
C ARG A 64 -6.00 -20.65 -10.52
N PHE A 65 -5.36 -20.89 -9.37
CA PHE A 65 -4.31 -21.91 -9.20
C PHE A 65 -4.61 -22.91 -8.08
N ALA A 66 -5.88 -23.09 -7.70
CA ALA A 66 -6.27 -24.03 -6.66
C ALA A 66 -5.91 -25.48 -7.04
N THR A 67 -6.16 -25.86 -8.30
CA THR A 67 -5.95 -27.22 -8.83
C THR A 67 -4.46 -27.59 -8.86
N TRP A 68 -3.61 -26.71 -9.40
CA TRP A 68 -2.15 -26.90 -9.43
C TRP A 68 -1.57 -27.04 -8.02
N ARG A 69 -2.00 -26.21 -7.06
CA ARG A 69 -1.58 -26.33 -5.66
C ARG A 69 -1.95 -27.68 -5.04
N LYS A 70 -3.13 -28.19 -5.36
CA LYS A 70 -3.63 -29.48 -4.86
C LYS A 70 -2.78 -30.65 -5.40
N MET A 71 -2.39 -30.60 -6.67
CA MET A 71 -1.49 -31.58 -7.29
C MET A 71 -0.09 -31.56 -6.67
N ARG A 72 0.53 -30.38 -6.50
CA ARG A 72 1.85 -30.23 -5.86
C ARG A 72 1.88 -30.69 -4.40
N LYS A 73 0.80 -30.48 -3.64
CA LYS A 73 0.68 -30.99 -2.26
C LYS A 73 0.55 -32.51 -2.21
N LYS A 74 -0.10 -33.12 -3.21
CA LYS A 74 -0.26 -34.58 -3.31
C LYS A 74 1.07 -35.27 -3.65
N GLU A 75 1.88 -34.67 -4.51
CA GLU A 75 3.24 -35.15 -4.83
C GLU A 75 4.18 -35.12 -3.63
N LYS A 76 4.16 -34.05 -2.81
CA LYS A 76 4.97 -33.99 -1.59
C LYS A 76 4.58 -35.05 -0.56
N LYS A 77 3.27 -35.31 -0.38
CA LYS A 77 2.77 -36.32 0.56
C LYS A 77 3.08 -37.77 0.14
N ASN A 78 3.28 -38.02 -1.15
CA ASN A 78 3.67 -39.35 -1.67
C ASN A 78 5.18 -39.61 -1.64
N LYS A 79 5.98 -38.63 -1.18
CA LYS A 79 7.45 -38.70 -1.12
C LYS A 79 7.99 -38.86 0.31
N ASP A 80 7.09 -38.82 1.31
CA ASP A 80 7.30 -39.21 2.70
C ASP A 80 6.71 -40.61 2.92
#